data_AF-A0A0F9WGK0-F1
#
_entry.id   AF-A0A0F9WGK0-F1
#
_cell.length_a   1.000
_cell.length_b   1.000
_cell.length_c   1.000
_cell.angle_alpha   90.00
_cell.angle_beta   90.00
_cell.angle_gamma   90.00
#
_symmetry.space_group_name_H-M   'P 1'
#
loop_
_entity.id
_entity.type
_entity.pdbx_description
1 polymer ?
#
loop_
_entity_poly.entity_id
_entity_poly.type
_entity_poly.pdbx_seq_one_letter_code
_entity_poly.pdbx_strand_id
1 'polypeptide(L)'
;MKDLEIFFSVLFIISPIIGYIPQLYTRQIVFPEFLSALTILANILKIIHFTGKSNAFTVIPLQGMFTILLHSCLLLFNKSIYSVTEEKIMKKLKISSKQIYVSYIILICMCIQICGLFTRSFEFCGILSLIFEVSVNSVQLLIEKQKKEVIVVDVNKKVRSQKELYLVWIIGDICRIFFMVCADTPHVYTIASLIQLGIDGYLLYN
;
A
#
# COMPACT_ATOMS: atom_id res chain seq x y z
N MET A 1 0.25 0.72 -29.85
CA MET A 1 0.03 -0.12 -28.66
C MET A 1 1.23 -0.15 -27.75
N LYS A 2 2.44 -0.45 -28.23
CA LYS A 2 3.67 -0.47 -27.41
C LYS A 2 3.97 0.86 -26.68
N ASP A 3 3.84 2.00 -27.36
CA ASP A 3 4.10 3.31 -26.72
C ASP A 3 3.11 3.61 -25.59
N LEU A 4 1.86 3.17 -25.74
CA LEU A 4 0.82 3.32 -24.73
C LEU A 4 1.10 2.43 -23.51
N GLU A 5 1.54 1.19 -23.74
CA GLU A 5 1.94 0.26 -22.69
C GLU A 5 3.13 0.79 -21.88
N ILE A 6 4.14 1.35 -22.56
CA ILE A 6 5.30 1.99 -21.92
C ILE A 6 4.85 3.18 -21.08
N PHE A 7 3.99 4.05 -21.63
CA PHE A 7 3.46 5.21 -20.92
C PHE A 7 2.73 4.83 -19.64
N PHE A 8 1.81 3.87 -19.70
CA PHE A 8 1.08 3.39 -18.52
C PHE A 8 1.98 2.65 -17.53
N SER A 9 3.00 1.94 -18.00
CA SER A 9 4.00 1.30 -17.12
C SER A 9 4.79 2.34 -16.31
N VAL A 10 5.23 3.41 -16.97
CA VAL A 10 5.93 4.52 -16.29
C VAL A 10 4.99 5.20 -15.29
N LEU A 11 3.77 5.54 -15.70
CA LEU A 11 2.76 6.15 -14.81
C LEU A 11 2.48 5.27 -13.58
N PHE A 12 2.35 3.97 -13.77
CA PHE A 12 2.13 3.02 -12.69
C PHE A 12 3.31 2.98 -11.70
N ILE A 13 4.55 3.01 -12.20
CA ILE A 13 5.75 3.05 -11.34
C ILE A 13 5.84 4.34 -10.54
N ILE A 14 5.53 5.49 -11.16
CA ILE A 14 5.70 6.81 -10.51
C ILE A 14 4.48 7.26 -9.70
N SER A 15 3.31 6.65 -9.85
CA SER A 15 2.10 7.08 -9.13
C SER A 15 2.28 7.15 -7.60
N PRO A 16 2.99 6.21 -6.92
CA PRO A 16 3.22 6.34 -5.49
C PRO A 16 4.10 7.54 -5.15
N ILE A 17 5.05 7.87 -6.02
CA ILE A 17 5.95 9.02 -5.85
C ILE A 17 5.12 10.31 -5.83
N ILE A 18 4.21 10.47 -6.79
CA ILE A 18 3.33 11.64 -6.90
C ILE A 18 2.46 11.81 -5.65
N GLY A 19 1.96 10.70 -5.08
CA GLY A 19 1.06 10.74 -3.91
C GLY A 19 1.78 11.02 -2.59
N TYR A 20 2.98 10.49 -2.41
CA TYR A 20 3.67 10.51 -1.11
C TYR A 20 4.80 11.54 -0.99
N ILE A 21 5.46 11.94 -2.09
CA ILE A 21 6.51 12.98 -2.03
C ILE A 21 6.00 14.30 -1.42
N PRO A 22 4.81 14.83 -1.79
CA PRO A 22 4.32 16.08 -1.19
C PRO A 22 4.18 16.00 0.34
N GLN A 23 3.85 14.83 0.89
CA GLN A 23 3.75 14.59 2.33
C GLN A 23 5.12 14.55 3.00
N LEU A 24 6.11 13.90 2.36
CA LEU A 24 7.49 13.85 2.82
C LEU A 24 8.13 15.24 2.81
N TYR A 25 7.93 16.00 1.74
CA TYR A 25 8.48 17.35 1.58
C TYR A 25 7.93 18.32 2.62
N THR A 26 6.60 18.33 2.81
CA THR A 26 5.95 19.22 3.79
C THR A 26 6.07 18.73 5.23
N ARG A 27 6.56 17.49 5.45
CA ARG A 27 6.56 16.76 6.73
C ARG A 27 5.18 16.67 7.40
N GLN A 28 4.11 16.93 6.65
CA GLN A 28 2.72 16.76 7.09
C GLN A 28 2.24 15.38 6.63
N ILE A 29 2.80 14.34 7.26
CA ILE A 29 2.47 12.96 6.94
C ILE A 29 1.10 12.64 7.51
N VAL A 30 0.15 12.37 6.63
CA VAL A 30 -1.23 12.05 7.01
C VAL A 30 -1.47 10.54 6.92
N PHE A 31 -0.61 9.80 6.21
CA PHE A 31 -0.76 8.37 6.03
C PHE A 31 -0.37 7.60 7.30
N PRO A 32 -1.25 6.70 7.82
CA PRO A 32 -1.00 6.00 9.08
C PRO A 32 0.26 5.13 9.06
N GLU A 33 0.92 5.02 10.22
CA GLU A 33 2.17 4.25 10.35
C GLU A 33 1.90 2.77 10.12
N PHE A 34 0.90 2.21 10.79
CA PHE A 34 0.56 0.80 10.65
C PHE A 34 0.27 0.41 9.19
N LEU A 35 -0.42 1.28 8.45
CA LEU A 35 -0.74 1.05 7.04
C LEU A 35 0.47 1.16 6.12
N SER A 36 1.39 2.10 6.37
CA SER A 36 2.68 2.16 5.65
C SER A 36 3.42 0.83 5.73
N ALA A 37 3.29 0.22 6.87
CA ALA A 37 4.07 -0.89 7.26
C ALA A 37 3.44 -2.20 6.74
N LEU A 38 2.11 -2.29 6.67
CA LEU A 38 1.40 -3.32 5.90
C LEU A 38 1.70 -3.20 4.40
N THR A 39 1.78 -1.96 3.89
CA THR A 39 2.09 -1.69 2.48
C THR A 39 3.50 -2.15 2.13
N ILE A 40 4.49 -1.95 3.01
CA ILE A 40 5.84 -2.50 2.84
C ILE A 40 5.78 -4.02 2.75
N LEU A 41 5.08 -4.69 3.68
CA LEU A 41 4.98 -6.15 3.70
C LEU A 41 4.32 -6.69 2.42
N ALA A 42 3.23 -6.06 1.97
CA ALA A 42 2.55 -6.41 0.72
C ALA A 42 3.49 -6.33 -0.49
N ASN A 43 4.33 -5.29 -0.56
CA ASN A 43 5.25 -5.10 -1.68
C ASN A 43 6.50 -6.00 -1.59
N ILE A 44 6.96 -6.37 -0.41
CA ILE A 44 8.01 -7.41 -0.26
C ILE A 44 7.49 -8.75 -0.79
N LEU A 45 6.28 -9.13 -0.40
CA LEU A 45 5.61 -10.34 -0.88
C LEU A 45 5.44 -10.34 -2.40
N LYS A 46 5.06 -9.19 -2.97
CA LYS A 46 4.94 -8.99 -4.42
C LYS A 46 6.29 -9.20 -5.11
N ILE A 47 7.38 -8.60 -4.60
CA ILE A 47 8.73 -8.79 -5.15
C ILE A 47 9.13 -10.26 -5.11
N ILE A 48 8.93 -10.95 -3.98
CA ILE A 48 9.25 -12.37 -3.83
C ILE A 48 8.46 -13.22 -4.85
N HIS A 49 7.15 -12.95 -5.00
CA HIS A 49 6.29 -13.65 -5.95
C HIS A 49 6.75 -13.51 -7.41
N PHE A 50 7.19 -12.31 -7.80
CA PHE A 50 7.66 -12.02 -9.15
C PHE A 50 9.15 -12.32 -9.36
N THR A 51 9.89 -12.70 -8.30
CA THR A 51 11.28 -13.13 -8.41
C THR A 51 11.33 -14.44 -9.21
N GLY A 52 12.00 -14.42 -10.36
CA GLY A 52 12.09 -15.58 -11.25
C GLY A 52 10.94 -15.75 -12.24
N LYS A 53 9.98 -14.80 -12.31
CA LYS A 53 8.99 -14.73 -13.38
C LYS A 53 9.54 -13.96 -14.60
N SER A 54 8.89 -14.11 -15.75
CA SER A 54 9.27 -13.50 -17.05
C SER A 54 9.53 -11.99 -16.96
N ASN A 55 10.44 -11.50 -17.81
CA ASN A 55 10.81 -10.09 -17.93
C ASN A 55 9.62 -9.15 -18.21
N ALA A 56 8.53 -9.66 -18.79
CA ALA A 56 7.31 -8.91 -19.07
C ALA A 56 6.67 -8.30 -17.80
N PHE A 57 6.94 -8.87 -16.62
CA PHE A 57 6.35 -8.40 -15.35
C PHE A 57 7.29 -7.54 -14.51
N THR A 58 8.47 -7.15 -15.03
CA THR A 58 9.49 -6.37 -14.30
C THR A 58 9.01 -5.02 -13.77
N VAL A 59 7.97 -4.45 -14.39
CA VAL A 59 7.31 -3.21 -13.96
C VAL A 59 6.72 -3.35 -12.55
N ILE A 60 6.13 -4.50 -12.23
CA ILE A 60 5.45 -4.76 -10.96
C ILE A 60 6.43 -4.77 -9.75
N PRO A 61 7.52 -5.56 -9.74
CA PRO A 61 8.48 -5.53 -8.64
C PRO A 61 9.22 -4.18 -8.57
N LEU A 62 9.46 -3.49 -9.69
CA LEU A 62 10.07 -2.16 -9.69
C LEU A 62 9.19 -1.13 -8.96
N GLN A 63 7.89 -1.09 -9.27
CA GLN A 63 6.91 -0.29 -8.53
C GLN A 63 6.88 -0.67 -7.04
N GLY A 64 6.97 -1.96 -6.74
CA GLY A 64 7.05 -2.47 -5.36
C GLY A 64 8.27 -1.93 -4.61
N MET A 65 9.45 -1.89 -5.24
CA MET A 65 10.67 -1.35 -4.64
C MET A 65 10.53 0.14 -4.31
N PHE A 66 10.02 0.95 -5.24
CA PHE A 66 9.77 2.38 -4.98
C PHE A 66 8.76 2.59 -3.85
N THR A 67 7.71 1.78 -3.82
CA THR A 67 6.69 1.82 -2.77
C THR A 67 7.29 1.49 -1.40
N ILE A 68 8.13 0.45 -1.31
CA ILE A 68 8.84 0.10 -0.07
C ILE A 68 9.72 1.27 0.39
N LEU A 69 10.49 1.87 -0.51
CA LEU A 69 11.36 3.00 -0.17
C LEU A 69 10.56 4.20 0.35
N LEU A 70 9.49 4.59 -0.34
CA LEU A 70 8.63 5.70 0.06
C LEU A 70 7.98 5.47 1.43
N HIS A 71 7.40 4.29 1.65
CA HIS A 71 6.77 3.98 2.93
C HIS A 71 7.78 3.80 4.06
N SER A 72 9.00 3.38 3.77
CA SER A 72 10.09 3.36 4.75
C SER A 72 10.46 4.78 5.15
N CYS A 73 10.56 5.71 4.21
CA CYS A 73 10.75 7.14 4.50
C CYS A 73 9.58 7.70 5.31
N LEU A 74 8.32 7.37 4.95
CA LEU A 74 7.15 7.81 5.70
C LEU A 74 7.23 7.33 7.15
N LEU A 75 7.51 6.04 7.40
CA LEU A 75 7.65 5.51 8.76
C LEU A 75 8.73 6.20 9.60
N LEU A 76 9.87 6.51 8.98
CA LEU A 76 11.00 7.18 9.66
C LEU A 76 10.66 8.63 10.02
N PHE A 77 10.00 9.35 9.13
CA PHE A 77 9.68 10.76 9.33
C PHE A 77 8.32 11.01 9.99
N ASN A 78 7.49 9.97 10.14
CA ASN A 78 6.18 10.11 10.75
C ASN A 78 6.30 10.43 12.25
N LYS A 79 5.67 11.53 12.64
CA LYS A 79 5.55 12.03 14.01
C LYS A 79 4.08 12.15 14.45
N SER A 80 3.14 11.66 13.64
CA SER A 80 1.71 11.73 13.92
C SER A 80 1.36 10.84 15.11
N ILE A 81 0.40 11.29 15.90
CA ILE A 81 -0.23 10.46 16.94
C ILE A 81 -1.04 9.36 16.24
N TYR A 82 -0.98 8.14 16.77
CA TYR A 82 -1.75 7.01 16.25
C TYR A 82 -3.26 7.29 16.27
N SER A 83 -3.97 6.80 15.26
CA SER A 83 -5.44 6.77 15.30
C SER A 83 -5.95 5.77 16.34
N VAL A 84 -7.20 5.93 16.79
CA VAL A 84 -7.84 5.02 17.77
C VAL A 84 -7.84 3.56 17.27
N THR A 85 -8.06 3.36 15.96
CA THR A 85 -7.98 2.03 15.35
C THR A 85 -6.56 1.47 15.37
N GLU A 86 -5.56 2.28 15.02
CA GLU A 86 -4.15 1.86 15.12
C GLU A 86 -3.77 1.50 16.56
N GLU A 87 -4.13 2.33 17.53
CA GLU A 87 -3.85 2.03 18.93
C GLU A 87 -4.50 0.72 19.40
N LYS A 88 -5.75 0.46 19.00
CA LYS A 88 -6.45 -0.80 19.32
C LYS A 88 -5.72 -2.00 18.71
N ILE A 89 -5.29 -1.89 17.45
CA ILE A 89 -4.56 -2.96 16.75
C ILE A 89 -3.19 -3.17 17.42
N MET A 90 -2.44 -2.10 17.67
CA MET A 90 -1.13 -2.15 18.31
C MET A 90 -1.20 -2.74 19.72
N LYS A 91 -2.20 -2.35 20.53
CA LYS A 91 -2.44 -2.94 21.85
C LYS A 91 -2.74 -4.44 21.75
N LYS A 92 -3.60 -4.85 20.81
CA LYS A 92 -3.94 -6.26 20.60
C LYS A 92 -2.73 -7.09 20.16
N LEU A 93 -1.88 -6.53 19.30
CA LEU A 93 -0.65 -7.15 18.82
C LEU A 93 0.56 -6.95 19.75
N LYS A 94 0.39 -6.26 20.88
CA LYS A 94 1.46 -5.90 21.83
C LYS A 94 2.65 -5.17 21.19
N ILE A 95 2.38 -4.35 20.17
CA ILE A 95 3.39 -3.53 19.49
C ILE A 95 3.53 -2.22 20.27
N SER A 96 4.62 -2.08 21.02
CA SER A 96 4.90 -0.88 21.83
C SER A 96 5.85 0.13 21.18
N SER A 97 6.52 -0.24 20.07
CA SER A 97 7.49 0.63 19.40
C SER A 97 7.63 0.34 17.91
N LYS A 98 8.18 1.30 17.16
CA LYS A 98 8.51 1.14 15.72
C LYS A 98 9.47 -0.02 15.46
N GLN A 99 10.40 -0.28 16.38
CA GLN A 99 11.36 -1.39 16.27
C GLN A 99 10.65 -2.75 16.24
N ILE A 100 9.62 -2.92 17.09
CA ILE A 100 8.83 -4.15 17.13
C ILE A 100 8.11 -4.36 15.79
N TYR A 101 7.62 -3.30 15.15
CA TYR A 101 7.02 -3.40 13.81
C TYR A 101 8.01 -3.97 12.79
N VAL A 102 9.22 -3.39 12.73
CA VAL A 102 10.27 -3.83 11.81
C VAL A 102 10.65 -5.28 12.09
N SER A 103 10.77 -5.67 13.36
CA SER A 103 11.03 -7.05 13.76
C SER A 103 9.93 -8.00 13.27
N TYR A 104 8.65 -7.61 13.33
CA TYR A 104 7.55 -8.41 12.78
C TYR A 104 7.64 -8.55 11.26
N ILE A 105 7.94 -7.48 10.51
CA ILE A 105 8.16 -7.60 9.05
C ILE A 105 9.27 -8.61 8.77
N ILE A 106 10.42 -8.46 9.43
CA ILE A 106 11.59 -9.32 9.22
C ILE A 106 11.22 -10.77 9.51
N LEU A 107 10.57 -11.03 10.65
CA LEU A 107 10.14 -12.37 11.03
C LEU A 107 9.19 -12.98 10.00
N ILE A 108 8.18 -12.22 9.55
CA ILE A 108 7.24 -12.68 8.51
C ILE A 108 8.00 -12.99 7.22
N CYS A 109 8.93 -12.14 6.80
CA CYS A 109 9.77 -12.37 5.61
C CYS A 109 10.61 -13.65 5.74
N MET A 110 11.20 -13.91 6.91
CA MET A 110 11.92 -15.16 7.18
C MET A 110 10.99 -16.37 7.10
N CYS A 111 9.81 -16.32 7.72
CA CYS A 111 8.82 -17.39 7.64
C CYS A 111 8.39 -17.66 6.19
N ILE A 112 8.16 -16.61 5.39
CA ILE A 112 7.81 -16.72 3.97
C ILE A 112 8.92 -17.42 3.19
N GLN A 113 10.18 -17.04 3.40
CA GLN A 113 11.32 -17.68 2.72
C GLN A 113 11.41 -19.16 3.07
N ILE A 114 11.27 -19.51 4.36
CA ILE A 114 11.25 -20.91 4.81
C ILE A 114 10.09 -21.67 4.15
N CYS A 115 8.87 -21.12 4.18
CA CYS A 115 7.71 -21.72 3.54
C CYS A 115 7.93 -21.94 2.03
N GLY A 116 8.47 -20.95 1.32
CA GLY A 116 8.76 -21.04 -0.11
C GLY A 116 9.82 -22.09 -0.44
N LEU A 117 10.83 -22.28 0.42
CA LEU A 117 11.79 -23.38 0.30
C LEU A 117 11.11 -24.74 0.45
N PHE A 118 10.17 -24.87 1.41
CA PHE A 118 9.42 -26.11 1.61
C PHE A 118 8.46 -26.44 0.46
N THR A 119 7.71 -25.45 -0.04
CA THR A 119 6.72 -25.63 -1.11
C THR A 119 7.34 -25.61 -2.50
N ARG A 120 8.61 -25.21 -2.63
CA ARG A 120 9.31 -24.91 -3.89
C ARG A 120 8.55 -23.93 -4.79
N SER A 121 7.73 -23.07 -4.19
CA SER A 121 6.88 -22.14 -4.92
C SER A 121 6.55 -20.91 -4.06
N PHE A 122 6.63 -19.74 -4.68
CA PHE A 122 6.25 -18.46 -4.08
C PHE A 122 4.90 -17.93 -4.59
N GLU A 123 4.06 -18.80 -5.19
CA GLU A 123 2.73 -18.40 -5.67
C GLU A 123 1.84 -17.88 -4.53
N PHE A 124 1.94 -18.48 -3.33
CA PHE A 124 1.22 -18.03 -2.14
C PHE A 124 1.56 -16.58 -1.73
N CYS A 125 2.76 -16.09 -2.06
CA CYS A 125 3.17 -14.73 -1.77
C CYS A 125 2.34 -13.71 -2.57
N GLY A 126 1.93 -14.07 -3.79
CA GLY A 126 1.07 -13.23 -4.63
C GLY A 126 -0.32 -13.07 -4.00
N ILE A 127 -0.91 -14.17 -3.55
CA ILE A 127 -2.22 -14.16 -2.86
C ILE A 127 -2.13 -13.35 -1.56
N LEU A 128 -1.10 -13.59 -0.74
CA LEU A 128 -0.94 -12.88 0.53
C LEU A 128 -0.68 -11.38 0.32
N SER A 129 0.10 -11.01 -0.70
CA SER A 129 0.31 -9.62 -1.11
C SER A 129 -1.02 -8.92 -1.40
N LEU A 130 -1.89 -9.55 -2.20
CA LEU A 130 -3.22 -9.01 -2.52
C LEU A 130 -4.11 -8.85 -1.28
N ILE A 131 -4.09 -9.83 -0.36
CA ILE A 131 -4.84 -9.74 0.89
C ILE A 131 -4.39 -8.51 1.68
N PHE A 132 -3.08 -8.27 1.81
CA PHE A 132 -2.58 -7.10 2.50
C PHE A 132 -2.90 -5.79 1.78
N GLU A 133 -2.80 -5.74 0.46
CA GLU A 133 -3.18 -4.56 -0.34
C GLU A 133 -4.65 -4.16 -0.12
N VAL A 134 -5.58 -5.11 -0.23
CA VAL A 134 -7.01 -4.85 0.01
C VAL A 134 -7.27 -4.49 1.49
N SER A 135 -6.54 -5.11 2.41
CA SER A 135 -6.64 -4.81 3.84
C SER A 135 -6.20 -3.39 4.16
N VAL A 136 -5.18 -2.86 3.48
CA VAL A 136 -4.73 -1.47 3.65
C VAL A 136 -5.86 -0.50 3.32
N ASN A 137 -6.50 -0.63 2.16
CA ASN A 137 -7.61 0.25 1.77
C ASN A 137 -8.81 0.08 2.72
N SER A 138 -9.11 -1.15 3.14
CA SER A 138 -10.21 -1.44 4.09
C SER A 138 -9.98 -0.81 5.46
N VAL A 139 -8.77 -0.91 6.01
CA VAL A 139 -8.43 -0.29 7.30
C VAL A 139 -8.35 1.23 7.16
N GLN A 140 -7.86 1.76 6.04
CA GLN A 140 -7.89 3.20 5.75
C GLN A 140 -9.32 3.74 5.78
N LEU A 141 -10.28 3.02 5.18
CA LEU A 141 -11.69 3.37 5.22
C LEU A 141 -12.24 3.45 6.65
N LEU A 142 -11.87 2.49 7.51
CA LEU A 142 -12.28 2.49 8.91
C LEU A 142 -11.68 3.68 9.68
N ILE A 143 -10.42 4.02 9.43
CA ILE A 143 -9.74 5.16 10.06
C ILE A 143 -10.41 6.49 9.67
N GLU A 144 -10.73 6.69 8.39
CA GLU A 144 -11.37 7.94 7.95
C GLU A 144 -12.80 8.09 8.46
N LYS A 145 -13.58 6.99 8.52
CA LYS A 145 -14.93 7.05 9.13
C LYS A 145 -14.87 7.53 10.58
N GLN A 146 -13.91 7.02 11.36
CA GLN A 146 -13.73 7.45 12.75
C GLN A 146 -13.21 8.88 12.87
N LYS A 147 -12.31 9.32 11.99
CA LYS A 147 -11.83 10.71 12.00
C LYS A 147 -12.96 11.70 11.76
N LYS A 148 -13.89 11.41 10.85
CA LYS A 148 -15.07 12.27 10.64
C LYS A 148 -15.92 12.39 11.89
N GLU A 149 -16.16 11.28 12.59
CA GLU A 149 -16.92 11.30 13.85
C GLU A 149 -16.23 12.14 14.93
N VAL A 150 -14.90 12.12 15.00
CA VAL A 150 -14.13 12.89 16.00
C VAL A 150 -13.98 14.37 15.61
N ILE A 151 -13.79 14.70 14.33
CA ILE A 151 -13.63 16.09 13.85
C ILE A 151 -14.93 16.91 14.02
N VAL A 152 -16.11 16.26 13.98
CA VAL A 152 -17.38 16.92 14.33
C VAL A 152 -17.36 17.46 15.78
N VAL A 153 -16.51 16.91 16.65
CA VAL A 153 -16.39 17.30 18.07
C VAL A 153 -15.29 18.34 18.31
N ASP A 154 -14.26 18.43 17.46
CA ASP A 154 -13.07 19.29 17.68
C ASP A 154 -12.76 20.18 16.45
N VAL A 155 -13.44 21.34 16.38
CA VAL A 155 -13.51 22.24 15.21
C VAL A 155 -12.18 22.96 14.88
N ASN A 156 -11.17 22.92 15.77
CA ASN A 156 -10.01 23.85 15.70
C ASN A 156 -8.71 23.28 15.13
N LYS A 157 -8.63 22.02 14.67
CA LYS A 157 -7.41 21.48 14.03
C LYS A 157 -7.55 21.42 12.50
N LYS A 158 -6.79 22.26 11.79
CA LYS A 158 -6.57 22.12 10.33
C LYS A 158 -5.76 20.84 10.06
N VAL A 159 -6.44 19.74 9.77
CA VAL A 159 -5.82 18.51 9.28
C VAL A 159 -5.72 18.60 7.75
N ARG A 160 -4.54 18.33 7.18
CA ARG A 160 -4.36 18.26 5.72
C ARG A 160 -5.30 17.20 5.15
N SER A 161 -6.06 17.58 4.12
CA SER A 161 -7.01 16.66 3.47
C SER A 161 -6.26 15.53 2.78
N GLN A 162 -6.70 14.29 3.00
CA GLN A 162 -6.17 13.11 2.32
C GLN A 162 -6.74 12.93 0.90
N LYS A 163 -7.63 13.81 0.44
CA LYS A 163 -8.28 13.70 -0.88
C LYS A 163 -7.30 13.73 -2.05
N GLU A 164 -6.22 14.51 -1.94
CA GLU A 164 -5.13 14.52 -2.93
C GLU A 164 -4.51 13.12 -3.09
N LEU A 165 -4.31 12.41 -1.97
CA LEU A 165 -3.73 11.08 -1.96
C LEU A 165 -4.66 10.06 -2.62
N TYR A 166 -5.96 10.12 -2.32
CA TYR A 166 -6.97 9.25 -2.92
C TYR A 166 -7.11 9.46 -4.42
N LEU A 167 -7.04 10.71 -4.89
CA LEU A 167 -7.04 11.00 -6.32
C LEU A 167 -5.85 10.34 -7.02
N VAL A 168 -4.65 10.43 -6.43
CA VAL A 168 -3.45 9.80 -6.99
C VAL A 168 -3.56 8.28 -6.99
N TRP A 169 -4.12 7.68 -5.94
CA TRP A 169 -4.33 6.23 -5.89
C TRP A 169 -5.33 5.76 -6.94
N ILE A 170 -6.45 6.47 -7.14
CA ILE A 170 -7.41 6.17 -8.22
C ILE A 170 -6.73 6.18 -9.58
N ILE A 171 -5.90 7.19 -9.86
CA ILE A 171 -5.14 7.27 -11.13
C ILE A 171 -4.19 6.07 -11.24
N GLY A 172 -3.49 5.74 -10.15
CA GLY A 172 -2.59 4.58 -10.07
C GLY A 172 -3.31 3.26 -10.34
N ASP A 173 -4.49 3.06 -9.76
CA ASP A 173 -5.30 1.85 -9.92
C ASP A 173 -5.86 1.72 -11.34
N ILE A 174 -6.29 2.83 -11.97
CA ILE A 174 -6.71 2.82 -13.38
C ILE A 174 -5.54 2.40 -14.27
N CYS A 175 -4.34 2.97 -14.05
CA CYS A 175 -3.13 2.59 -14.80
C CYS A 175 -2.78 1.11 -14.59
N ARG A 176 -2.91 0.63 -13.34
CA ARG A 176 -2.66 -0.77 -12.97
C ARG A 176 -3.63 -1.72 -13.65
N ILE A 177 -4.93 -1.43 -13.63
CA ILE A 177 -5.97 -2.23 -14.29
C ILE A 177 -5.70 -2.29 -15.79
N PHE A 178 -5.39 -1.15 -16.41
CA PHE A 178 -5.07 -1.10 -17.84
C PHE A 178 -3.85 -1.99 -18.16
N PHE A 179 -2.77 -1.86 -17.40
CA PHE A 179 -1.59 -2.72 -17.54
C PHE A 179 -1.94 -4.21 -17.38
N MET A 180 -2.72 -4.56 -16.36
CA MET A 180 -3.11 -5.95 -16.07
C MET A 180 -3.97 -6.59 -17.16
N VAL A 181 -4.86 -5.81 -17.77
CA VAL A 181 -5.68 -6.24 -18.92
C VAL A 181 -4.83 -6.42 -20.17
N CYS A 182 -3.88 -5.51 -20.42
CA CYS A 182 -2.99 -5.62 -21.59
C CYS A 182 -1.95 -6.74 -21.47
N ALA A 183 -1.45 -7.01 -20.27
CA ALA A 183 -0.40 -7.99 -20.01
C ALA A 183 -0.92 -9.42 -19.70
N ASP A 184 -2.23 -9.66 -19.90
CA ASP A 184 -2.91 -10.94 -19.66
C ASP A 184 -2.60 -11.55 -18.28
N THR A 185 -2.64 -10.70 -17.25
CA THR A 185 -2.38 -11.14 -15.88
C THR A 185 -3.55 -11.95 -15.31
N PRO A 186 -3.31 -12.84 -14.31
CA PRO A 186 -4.38 -13.60 -13.69
C PRO A 186 -5.49 -12.70 -13.15
N HIS A 187 -6.76 -13.01 -13.46
CA HIS A 187 -7.93 -12.18 -13.14
C HIS A 187 -8.05 -11.77 -11.68
N VAL A 188 -7.49 -12.56 -10.75
CA VAL A 188 -7.47 -12.26 -9.32
C VAL A 188 -6.79 -10.91 -9.03
N TYR A 189 -5.72 -10.57 -9.76
CA TYR A 189 -5.03 -9.28 -9.61
C TYR A 189 -5.89 -8.12 -10.09
N THR A 190 -6.58 -8.28 -11.23
CA THR A 190 -7.50 -7.28 -11.78
C THR A 190 -8.69 -7.03 -10.86
N ILE A 191 -9.28 -8.09 -10.30
CA ILE A 191 -10.40 -7.99 -9.36
C ILE A 191 -9.98 -7.24 -8.09
N ALA A 192 -8.79 -7.53 -7.55
CA ALA A 192 -8.28 -6.82 -6.38
C ALA A 192 -8.13 -5.32 -6.67
N SER A 193 -7.58 -4.94 -7.82
CA SER A 193 -7.45 -3.53 -8.22
C SER A 193 -8.79 -2.85 -8.44
N LEU A 194 -9.81 -3.56 -8.92
CA LEU A 194 -11.18 -3.02 -9.02
C LEU A 194 -11.80 -2.76 -7.64
N ILE A 195 -11.58 -3.66 -6.66
CA ILE A 195 -12.02 -3.46 -5.28
C ILE A 195 -11.34 -2.23 -4.68
N GLN A 196 -10.03 -2.08 -4.88
CA GLN A 196 -9.26 -0.93 -4.41
C GLN A 196 -9.78 0.38 -5.02
N LEU A 197 -9.96 0.42 -6.34
CA LEU A 197 -10.52 1.56 -7.05
C LEU A 197 -11.89 1.98 -6.48
N GLY A 198 -12.75 1.01 -6.16
CA GLY A 198 -14.05 1.27 -5.53
C GLY A 198 -13.95 1.89 -4.14
N ILE A 199 -13.05 1.38 -3.29
CA ILE A 199 -12.81 1.91 -1.95
C ILE A 199 -12.22 3.32 -2.03
N ASP A 200 -11.23 3.54 -2.90
CA ASP A 200 -10.54 4.82 -3.05
C ASP A 200 -11.46 5.88 -3.65
N GLY A 201 -12.31 5.50 -4.61
CA GLY A 201 -13.41 6.31 -5.10
C GLY A 201 -14.35 6.74 -3.97
N TYR A 202 -14.79 5.80 -3.12
CA TYR A 202 -15.64 6.13 -1.98
C TYR A 202 -14.97 7.11 -1.00
N LEU A 203 -13.67 6.92 -0.74
CA LEU A 203 -12.85 7.77 0.13
C LEU A 203 -12.61 9.18 -0.43
N LEU A 204 -12.54 9.33 -1.75
CA LEU A 204 -12.38 10.63 -2.38
C LEU A 204 -13.64 11.52 -2.23
N TYR A 205 -14.81 10.92 -2.44
CA TYR A 205 -16.09 11.65 -2.47
C TYR A 205 -16.69 11.91 -1.09
N ASN A 206 -16.54 10.97 -0.16
CA ASN A 206 -17.01 11.17 1.20
C ASN A 206 -15.98 11.94 2.01
#